data_AF-A0A5C3QAJ0-F1
#
_entry.id   AF-A0A5C3QAJ0-F1
#
_cell.length_a   1.000
_cell.length_b   1.000
_cell.length_c   1.000
_cell.angle_alpha   90.00
_cell.angle_beta   90.00
_cell.angle_gamma   90.00
#
_symmetry.space_group_name_H-M   'P 1'
#
loop_
_entity.id
_entity.type
_entity.pdbx_description
1 polymer ?
#
loop_
_entity_poly.entity_id
_entity_poly.type
_entity_poly.pdbx_seq_one_letter_code
_entity_poly.pdbx_strand_id
1 'polypeptide(L)'
;VLKKKGAPKELEEFDEFENEAEEADLFGETTPTSSESSSTLASATNASTASTSPTTQKPKHRHVLLLNKHAAARQSKEFSELIAFVEPRVGRNPTVKATQVKESAWQHLVERASTEEEVSRVVSLFGKWREAKGGVRDAFAGALAKRCADLFCPDLALSVFGNYAKYQLPLTLPAARQLLHAYHTTSDLSKLLAVSNLYPVYGLPPAHEDLVSCSLITSACLAATQAQPVRGEKVKRSKEERYAFAVSDELLGKLKESVQAAQAVKLAAKSASTSTSGSDSQVVAKTMKKSTQSKTVLDDTQGMKWVRWALHNVEGVLGKKDASKAGWVSEARLSL
;
A
#
# COMPACT_ATOMS: atom_id res chain seq x y z
N VAL A 1 -30.23 38.43 -42.89
CA VAL A 1 -29.45 39.33 -42.02
C VAL A 1 -29.02 38.50 -40.81
N LEU A 2 -27.78 38.10 -40.53
CA LEU A 2 -26.43 38.28 -41.07
C LEU A 2 -25.68 36.93 -40.92
N LYS A 3 -24.89 36.58 -41.94
CA LYS A 3 -23.90 35.48 -41.94
C LYS A 3 -22.77 35.79 -40.95
N LYS A 4 -22.24 34.80 -40.24
CA LYS A 4 -20.78 34.76 -40.01
C LYS A 4 -20.25 33.33 -39.94
N LYS A 5 -19.40 33.08 -40.92
CA LYS A 5 -18.60 31.90 -41.25
C LYS A 5 -17.28 32.05 -40.48
N GLY A 6 -16.88 31.06 -39.69
CA GLY A 6 -15.60 31.02 -38.98
C GLY A 6 -14.85 29.75 -39.37
N ALA A 7 -13.72 29.94 -40.06
CA ALA A 7 -12.86 28.90 -40.62
C ALA A 7 -12.03 28.16 -39.55
N PRO A 8 -11.53 26.93 -39.85
CA PRO A 8 -10.61 26.21 -38.98
C PRO A 8 -9.19 26.79 -39.11
N LYS A 9 -8.48 26.92 -37.98
CA LYS A 9 -7.05 27.24 -37.97
C LYS A 9 -6.23 25.95 -37.97
N GLU A 10 -5.36 25.93 -38.96
CA GLU A 10 -4.36 24.94 -39.31
C GLU A 10 -3.09 25.09 -38.45
N LEU A 11 -2.35 23.99 -38.38
CA LEU A 11 -1.03 23.71 -37.81
C LEU A 11 -0.11 24.89 -37.45
N GLU A 12 0.43 24.84 -36.23
CA GLU A 12 1.82 25.22 -35.97
C GLU A 12 2.54 24.00 -35.37
N GLU A 13 3.33 23.40 -36.24
CA GLU A 13 4.45 22.50 -36.00
C GLU A 13 5.47 23.23 -35.12
N PHE A 14 5.75 22.69 -33.93
CA PHE A 14 6.73 23.26 -33.01
C PHE A 14 8.01 22.43 -33.06
N ASP A 15 9.08 23.16 -33.33
CA ASP A 15 10.46 22.77 -33.55
C ASP A 15 11.00 21.68 -32.62
N GLU A 16 11.66 20.75 -33.31
CA GLU A 16 12.66 19.80 -32.88
C GLU A 16 13.86 20.54 -32.27
N PHE A 17 13.94 20.57 -30.94
CA PHE A 17 15.15 21.02 -30.24
C PHE A 17 16.07 19.81 -30.04
N GLU A 18 16.93 19.57 -31.03
CA GLU A 18 18.17 18.80 -30.85
C GLU A 18 19.00 19.48 -29.75
N ASN A 19 19.17 18.79 -28.62
CA ASN A 19 20.09 19.20 -27.57
C ASN A 19 21.25 18.22 -27.56
N GLU A 20 22.22 18.53 -28.43
CA GLU A 20 23.56 18.00 -28.46
C GLU A 20 24.30 18.51 -27.21
N ALA A 21 24.29 17.71 -26.14
CA ALA A 21 25.08 17.99 -24.94
C ALA A 21 26.32 17.10 -24.97
N GLU A 22 27.42 17.74 -25.37
CA GLU A 22 28.79 17.28 -25.37
C GLU A 22 29.17 16.60 -24.04
N GLU A 23 29.77 15.41 -24.15
CA GLU A 23 30.45 14.74 -23.05
C GLU A 23 31.74 15.50 -22.70
N ALA A 24 31.68 16.31 -21.65
CA ALA A 24 32.86 16.85 -20.99
C ALA A 24 33.29 15.90 -19.87
N ASP A 25 34.22 15.02 -20.22
CA ASP A 25 35.02 14.18 -19.34
C ASP A 25 35.87 15.05 -18.39
N LEU A 26 35.38 15.22 -17.16
CA LEU A 26 35.94 16.12 -16.14
C LEU A 26 36.27 15.36 -14.84
N PHE A 27 36.80 14.14 -14.94
CA PHE A 27 37.47 13.51 -13.79
C PHE A 27 38.83 12.95 -14.21
N GLY A 28 39.81 13.84 -14.07
CA GLY A 28 41.22 13.56 -14.26
C GLY A 28 41.70 12.29 -13.57
N GLU A 29 42.22 11.42 -14.42
CA GLU A 29 43.22 10.42 -14.16
C GLU A 29 44.36 10.97 -13.29
N THR A 30 44.48 10.46 -12.07
CA THR A 30 45.76 10.39 -11.36
C THR A 30 45.83 9.09 -10.56
N THR A 31 46.50 8.09 -11.12
CA THR A 31 47.16 7.00 -10.38
C THR A 31 48.31 7.54 -9.53
N PRO A 32 48.57 6.98 -8.33
CA PRO A 32 49.67 6.02 -8.21
C PRO A 32 49.33 4.84 -7.26
N THR A 33 49.60 3.59 -7.66
CA THR A 33 50.82 2.80 -7.39
C THR A 33 51.01 2.35 -5.92
N SER A 34 51.04 1.01 -5.77
CA SER A 34 51.64 0.17 -4.73
C SER A 34 51.18 0.26 -3.27
N SER A 35 50.62 -0.85 -2.77
CA SER A 35 51.35 -1.67 -1.78
C SER A 35 50.70 -3.04 -1.66
N GLU A 36 51.51 -4.04 -1.97
CA GLU A 36 51.33 -5.45 -1.64
C GLU A 36 51.14 -5.64 -0.12
N SER A 37 50.35 -6.64 0.27
CA SER A 37 50.59 -7.42 1.48
C SER A 37 49.84 -8.75 1.40
N SER A 38 50.64 -9.78 1.16
CA SER A 38 50.35 -11.19 1.26
C SER A 38 50.42 -11.65 2.73
N SER A 39 49.52 -12.54 3.15
CA SER A 39 49.76 -13.53 4.22
C SER A 39 48.56 -14.49 4.28
N THR A 40 48.68 -15.70 3.71
CA THR A 40 49.13 -16.97 4.32
C THR A 40 48.23 -17.51 5.46
N LEU A 41 47.44 -18.54 5.08
CA LEU A 41 47.22 -19.83 5.75
C LEU A 41 47.50 -19.95 7.27
N ALA A 42 46.48 -20.37 8.02
CA ALA A 42 46.62 -21.44 9.00
C ALA A 42 45.26 -22.12 9.28
N SER A 43 45.20 -23.40 8.96
CA SER A 43 44.20 -24.36 9.40
C SER A 43 44.64 -24.92 10.75
N ALA A 44 43.77 -24.96 11.76
CA ALA A 44 44.00 -25.72 12.98
C ALA A 44 42.68 -26.23 13.55
N THR A 45 42.47 -27.52 13.32
CA THR A 45 41.59 -28.43 14.07
C THR A 45 41.89 -28.34 15.57
N ASN A 46 40.85 -28.26 16.42
CA ASN A 46 40.90 -28.90 17.73
C ASN A 46 39.51 -29.15 18.32
N ALA A 47 39.37 -30.35 18.88
CA ALA A 47 38.19 -30.94 19.49
C ALA A 47 38.14 -30.71 21.01
N SER A 48 36.95 -30.93 21.58
CA SER A 48 36.64 -31.13 23.00
C SER A 48 36.78 -29.87 23.88
N THR A 49 35.99 -29.58 24.91
CA THR A 49 35.29 -30.44 25.89
C THR A 49 34.23 -29.59 26.60
N ALA A 50 33.17 -30.23 27.08
CA ALA A 50 32.12 -29.65 27.91
C ALA A 50 32.66 -28.91 29.15
N SER A 51 32.05 -27.77 29.49
CA SER A 51 31.97 -27.29 30.87
C SER A 51 30.78 -26.34 31.00
N THR A 52 29.67 -26.89 31.47
CA THR A 52 28.49 -26.20 32.00
C THR A 52 28.88 -25.38 33.22
N SER A 53 28.80 -24.06 33.12
CA SER A 53 28.76 -23.14 34.25
C SER A 53 27.49 -22.27 34.18
N PRO A 54 26.67 -22.23 35.23
CA PRO A 54 25.44 -21.42 35.24
C PRO A 54 25.79 -19.95 35.42
N THR A 55 25.83 -19.21 34.32
CA THR A 55 25.99 -17.76 34.34
C THR A 55 24.64 -17.10 34.58
N THR A 56 24.47 -16.53 35.77
CA THR A 56 23.33 -15.72 36.20
C THR A 56 23.20 -14.48 35.31
N GLN A 57 22.36 -14.56 34.26
CA GLN A 57 22.12 -13.44 33.34
C GLN A 57 21.24 -12.37 34.02
N LYS A 58 21.85 -11.23 34.34
CA LYS A 58 21.14 -10.00 34.74
C LYS A 58 20.29 -9.48 33.57
N PRO A 59 19.04 -9.04 33.80
CA PRO A 59 18.13 -8.61 32.73
C PRO A 59 18.58 -7.29 32.08
N LYS A 60 19.06 -7.37 30.82
CA LYS A 60 19.48 -6.24 29.98
C LYS A 60 18.32 -5.44 29.34
N HIS A 61 17.14 -5.39 29.95
CA HIS A 61 15.93 -4.81 29.33
C HIS A 61 15.75 -3.29 29.50
N ARG A 62 16.61 -2.59 30.25
CA ARG A 62 16.37 -1.18 30.62
C ARG A 62 16.90 -0.13 29.63
N HIS A 63 17.74 -0.52 28.66
CA HIS A 63 18.36 0.43 27.73
C HIS A 63 17.53 0.77 26.47
N VAL A 64 16.49 -0.01 26.16
CA VAL A 64 15.72 0.17 24.90
C VAL A 64 14.71 1.32 25.00
N LEU A 65 14.17 1.61 26.19
CA LEU A 65 13.13 2.64 26.36
C LEU A 65 13.65 4.08 26.20
N LEU A 66 14.92 4.35 26.52
CA LEU A 66 15.49 5.70 26.40
C LEU A 66 15.84 6.06 24.95
N LEU A 67 16.24 5.08 24.12
CA LEU A 67 16.54 5.35 22.70
C LEU A 67 15.31 5.82 21.93
N ASN A 68 14.13 5.30 22.27
CA ASN A 68 12.88 5.66 21.57
C ASN A 68 12.45 7.11 21.84
N LYS A 69 12.71 7.65 23.03
CA LYS A 69 12.34 9.05 23.35
C LYS A 69 13.14 10.06 22.52
N HIS A 70 14.43 9.82 22.32
CA HIS A 70 15.26 10.69 21.48
C HIS A 70 14.91 10.58 20.00
N ALA A 71 14.45 9.41 19.54
CA ALA A 71 13.98 9.23 18.17
C ALA A 71 12.74 10.08 17.88
N ALA A 72 11.74 10.08 18.76
CA ALA A 72 10.53 10.89 18.59
C ALA A 72 10.84 12.41 18.56
N ALA A 73 11.70 12.87 19.48
CA ALA A 73 12.10 14.28 19.53
C ALA A 73 12.89 14.73 18.28
N ARG A 74 13.69 13.82 17.70
CA ARG A 74 14.38 14.09 16.43
C ARG A 74 13.40 14.16 15.26
N GLN A 75 12.44 13.25 15.20
CA GLN A 75 11.41 13.22 14.16
C GLN A 75 10.58 14.51 14.15
N SER A 76 10.11 14.97 15.31
CA SER A 76 9.33 16.22 15.39
C SER A 76 10.15 17.44 14.98
N LYS A 77 11.45 17.47 15.34
CA LYS A 77 12.35 18.53 14.91
C LYS A 77 12.54 18.53 13.39
N GLU A 78 12.89 17.40 12.80
CA GLU A 78 13.04 17.24 11.35
C GLU A 78 11.75 17.58 10.59
N PHE A 79 10.59 17.20 11.14
CA PHE A 79 9.29 17.56 10.58
C PHE A 79 9.08 19.08 10.58
N SER A 80 9.31 19.74 11.72
CA SER A 80 9.19 21.21 11.81
C SER A 80 10.14 21.95 10.89
N GLU A 81 11.38 21.47 10.72
CA GLU A 81 12.37 22.02 9.79
C GLU A 81 11.89 21.89 8.33
N LEU A 82 11.35 20.73 7.94
CA LEU A 82 10.79 20.52 6.61
C LEU A 82 9.55 21.38 6.37
N ILE A 83 8.66 21.53 7.36
CA ILE A 83 7.48 22.40 7.25
C ILE A 83 7.92 23.86 7.07
N ALA A 84 8.87 24.34 7.86
CA ALA A 84 9.40 25.71 7.74
C ALA A 84 10.03 25.95 6.36
N PHE A 85 10.57 24.91 5.72
CA PHE A 85 11.06 24.98 4.35
C PHE A 85 9.92 25.02 3.31
N VAL A 86 8.89 24.17 3.46
CA VAL A 86 7.82 24.00 2.46
C VAL A 86 6.78 25.13 2.52
N GLU A 87 6.37 25.54 3.72
CA GLU A 87 5.28 26.50 3.94
C GLU A 87 5.43 27.83 3.16
N PRO A 88 6.60 28.54 3.16
CA PRO A 88 6.75 29.80 2.43
C PRO A 88 6.87 29.64 0.90
N ARG A 89 7.01 28.41 0.40
CA ARG A 89 7.21 28.08 -1.03
C ARG A 89 5.95 27.55 -1.71
N VAL A 90 4.85 27.43 -0.97
CA VAL A 90 3.62 26.78 -1.43
C VAL A 90 2.47 27.79 -1.52
N GLY A 91 1.59 27.59 -2.51
CA GLY A 91 0.39 28.40 -2.74
C GLY A 91 0.46 29.25 -4.01
N ARG A 92 -0.62 29.98 -4.28
CA ARG A 92 -0.76 30.81 -5.50
C ARG A 92 0.25 31.97 -5.56
N ASN A 93 0.62 32.52 -4.40
CA ASN A 93 1.59 33.61 -4.26
C ASN A 93 2.65 33.20 -3.21
N PRO A 94 3.65 32.39 -3.56
CA PRO A 94 4.66 31.96 -2.61
C PRO A 94 5.52 33.15 -2.16
N THR A 95 5.78 33.26 -0.85
CA THR A 95 6.65 34.28 -0.27
C THR A 95 8.07 34.16 -0.80
N VAL A 96 8.53 32.92 -0.98
CA VAL A 96 9.84 32.60 -1.55
C VAL A 96 9.63 32.02 -2.95
N LYS A 97 9.94 32.81 -3.99
CA LYS A 97 9.84 32.40 -5.41
C LYS A 97 10.93 31.41 -5.86
N ALA A 98 11.85 31.04 -4.98
CA ALA A 98 12.93 30.13 -5.29
C ALA A 98 12.42 28.70 -5.58
N THR A 99 13.37 27.81 -5.91
CA THR A 99 13.22 26.41 -6.33
C THR A 99 11.93 25.73 -5.88
N GLN A 100 11.17 25.18 -6.83
CA GLN A 100 9.95 24.41 -6.57
C GLN A 100 10.23 23.29 -5.56
N VAL A 101 9.29 23.08 -4.63
CA VAL A 101 9.37 22.00 -3.65
C VAL A 101 9.37 20.66 -4.39
N LYS A 102 10.48 19.92 -4.27
CA LYS A 102 10.60 18.59 -4.85
C LYS A 102 9.57 17.66 -4.25
N GLU A 103 9.07 16.76 -5.07
CA GLU A 103 8.02 15.84 -4.67
C GLU A 103 8.42 14.91 -3.51
N SER A 104 9.68 14.46 -3.47
CA SER A 104 10.20 13.64 -2.38
C SER A 104 10.07 14.33 -1.01
N ALA A 105 10.07 15.66 -0.95
CA ALA A 105 9.86 16.39 0.29
C ALA A 105 8.46 16.14 0.88
N TRP A 106 7.44 15.98 0.04
CA TRP A 106 6.08 15.65 0.50
C TRP A 106 5.99 14.24 1.06
N GLN A 107 6.64 13.28 0.41
CA GLN A 107 6.72 11.92 0.93
C GLN A 107 7.41 11.90 2.30
N HIS A 108 8.56 12.58 2.41
CA HIS A 108 9.28 12.67 3.69
C HIS A 108 8.47 13.40 4.77
N LEU A 109 7.72 14.45 4.43
CA LEU A 109 6.84 15.13 5.37
C LEU A 109 5.81 14.18 5.98
N VAL A 110 5.16 13.36 5.16
CA VAL A 110 4.17 12.39 5.62
C VAL A 110 4.81 11.27 6.44
N GLU A 111 5.95 10.73 5.99
CA GLU A 111 6.67 9.69 6.71
C GLU A 111 7.16 10.16 8.09
N ARG A 112 7.46 11.45 8.25
CA ARG A 112 7.94 12.05 9.50
C ARG A 112 6.84 12.54 10.44
N ALA A 113 5.63 12.78 9.93
CA ALA A 113 4.50 13.24 10.74
C ALA A 113 4.16 12.19 11.80
N SER A 114 4.30 12.53 13.07
CA SER A 114 4.09 11.68 14.24
C SER A 114 2.67 11.73 14.80
N THR A 115 1.93 12.79 14.51
CA THR A 115 0.56 13.01 15.01
C THR A 115 -0.44 13.24 13.89
N GLU A 116 -1.74 13.10 14.19
CA GLU A 116 -2.82 13.36 13.24
C GLU A 116 -2.82 14.83 12.78
N GLU A 117 -2.54 15.76 13.69
CA GLU A 117 -2.50 17.20 13.40
C GLU A 117 -1.37 17.53 12.42
N GLU A 118 -0.22 16.86 12.55
CA GLU A 118 0.91 17.01 11.64
C GLU A 118 0.54 16.52 10.23
N VAL A 119 -0.11 15.35 10.09
CA VAL A 119 -0.58 14.87 8.79
C VAL A 119 -1.65 15.81 8.20
N SER A 120 -2.58 16.29 9.03
CA SER A 120 -3.61 17.26 8.60
C SER A 120 -3.01 18.56 8.09
N ARG A 121 -1.94 19.06 8.74
CA ARG A 121 -1.17 20.22 8.28
C ARG A 121 -0.51 19.96 6.93
N VAL A 122 0.10 18.78 6.75
CA VAL A 122 0.71 18.38 5.47
C VAL A 122 -0.33 18.34 4.36
N VAL A 123 -1.49 17.71 4.59
CA VAL A 123 -2.60 17.64 3.62
C VAL A 123 -3.10 19.04 3.23
N SER A 124 -3.20 19.93 4.21
CA SER A 124 -3.62 21.32 3.98
C SER A 124 -2.62 22.09 3.12
N LEU A 125 -1.32 21.93 3.38
CA LEU A 125 -0.27 22.52 2.56
C LEU A 125 -0.21 21.89 1.16
N PHE A 126 -0.37 20.57 1.06
CA PHE A 126 -0.38 19.85 -0.20
C PHE A 126 -1.49 20.35 -1.14
N GLY A 127 -2.68 20.62 -0.60
CA GLY A 127 -3.78 21.22 -1.38
C GLY A 127 -3.39 22.55 -2.02
N LYS A 128 -2.71 23.43 -1.27
CA LYS A 128 -2.20 24.72 -1.77
C LYS A 128 -1.10 24.54 -2.82
N TRP A 129 -0.26 23.51 -2.67
CA TRP A 129 0.79 23.19 -3.64
C TRP A 129 0.21 22.69 -4.96
N ARG A 130 -0.86 21.90 -4.90
CA ARG A 130 -1.59 21.44 -6.08
C ARG A 130 -2.14 22.61 -6.88
N GLU A 131 -2.70 23.63 -6.22
CA GLU A 131 -3.19 24.84 -6.91
C GLU A 131 -2.10 25.56 -7.73
N ALA A 132 -0.84 25.43 -7.33
CA ALA A 132 0.32 25.94 -8.07
C ALA A 132 0.80 25.03 -9.22
N LYS A 133 -0.03 24.06 -9.64
CA LYS A 133 0.21 23.07 -10.72
C LYS A 133 1.32 22.06 -10.45
N GLY A 134 1.54 21.67 -9.20
CA GLY A 134 2.38 20.50 -8.89
C GLY A 134 1.77 19.21 -9.44
N GLY A 135 2.58 18.38 -10.12
CA GLY A 135 2.20 17.03 -10.53
C GLY A 135 2.39 16.04 -9.38
N VAL A 136 1.50 15.05 -9.25
CA VAL A 136 1.47 14.13 -8.11
C VAL A 136 1.80 12.71 -8.55
N ARG A 137 2.64 12.00 -7.80
CA ARG A 137 2.95 10.58 -7.97
C ARG A 137 2.28 9.72 -6.92
N ASP A 138 2.06 8.49 -7.37
CA ASP A 138 1.61 7.32 -6.64
C ASP A 138 2.34 7.05 -5.31
N ALA A 139 3.62 7.42 -5.20
CA ALA A 139 4.43 7.21 -4.00
C ALA A 139 3.90 8.01 -2.80
N PHE A 140 3.52 9.26 -3.01
CA PHE A 140 2.95 10.10 -1.95
C PHE A 140 1.59 9.57 -1.49
N ALA A 141 0.74 9.10 -2.41
CA ALA A 141 -0.55 8.50 -2.07
C ALA A 141 -0.39 7.25 -1.18
N GLY A 142 0.56 6.38 -1.53
CA GLY A 142 0.89 5.19 -0.73
C GLY A 142 1.40 5.54 0.66
N ALA A 143 2.32 6.51 0.75
CA ALA A 143 2.86 6.98 2.03
C ALA A 143 1.77 7.60 2.91
N LEU A 144 0.86 8.40 2.34
CA LEU A 144 -0.26 9.01 3.06
C LEU A 144 -1.24 7.97 3.61
N ALA A 145 -1.70 7.04 2.76
CA ALA A 145 -2.61 5.98 3.20
C ALA A 145 -1.99 5.11 4.29
N LYS A 146 -0.71 4.75 4.15
CA LYS A 146 0.03 4.01 5.17
C LYS A 146 0.12 4.79 6.48
N ARG A 147 0.50 6.07 6.43
CA ARG A 147 0.66 6.87 7.64
C ARG A 147 -0.66 7.10 8.38
N CYS A 148 -1.74 7.36 7.65
CA CYS A 148 -3.08 7.48 8.25
C CYS A 148 -3.54 6.17 8.89
N ALA A 149 -3.18 5.01 8.33
CA ALA A 149 -3.45 3.73 8.97
C ALA A 149 -2.61 3.52 10.24
N ASP A 150 -1.32 3.86 10.21
CA ASP A 150 -0.41 3.74 11.37
C ASP A 150 -0.82 4.64 12.55
N LEU A 151 -1.37 5.82 12.25
CA LEU A 151 -1.84 6.80 13.25
C LEU A 151 -3.32 6.64 13.62
N PHE A 152 -3.99 5.58 13.13
CA PHE A 152 -5.42 5.34 13.36
C PHE A 152 -6.34 6.50 12.95
N CYS A 153 -5.96 7.28 11.93
CA CYS A 153 -6.76 8.38 11.39
C CYS A 153 -7.16 8.16 9.90
N PRO A 154 -7.80 7.02 9.56
CA PRO A 154 -8.16 6.72 8.17
C PRO A 154 -9.18 7.71 7.57
N ASP A 155 -9.95 8.40 8.41
CA ASP A 155 -10.93 9.42 8.00
C ASP A 155 -10.29 10.60 7.28
N LEU A 156 -9.09 11.00 7.70
CA LEU A 156 -8.34 12.04 7.02
C LEU A 156 -7.98 11.59 5.59
N ALA A 157 -7.48 10.38 5.43
CA ALA A 157 -7.17 9.84 4.11
C ALA A 157 -8.43 9.69 3.24
N LEU A 158 -9.54 9.19 3.79
CA LEU A 158 -10.81 9.10 3.06
C LEU A 158 -11.30 10.49 2.61
N SER A 159 -11.12 11.53 3.42
CA SER A 159 -11.47 12.90 3.03
C SER A 159 -10.60 13.44 1.88
N VAL A 160 -9.33 13.01 1.82
CA VAL A 160 -8.40 13.40 0.74
C VAL A 160 -8.73 12.65 -0.54
N PHE A 161 -8.84 11.32 -0.50
CA PHE A 161 -9.14 10.49 -1.66
C PHE A 161 -10.60 10.63 -2.12
N GLY A 162 -11.53 10.99 -1.24
CA GLY A 162 -12.91 11.31 -1.63
C GLY A 162 -13.00 12.64 -2.40
N ASN A 163 -12.05 13.56 -2.18
CA ASN A 163 -12.03 14.88 -2.81
C ASN A 163 -10.98 14.96 -3.93
N TYR A 164 -11.08 14.08 -4.93
CA TYR A 164 -10.14 14.02 -6.07
C TYR A 164 -10.02 15.37 -6.79
N ALA A 165 -11.12 16.11 -6.95
CA ALA A 165 -11.11 17.42 -7.60
C ALA A 165 -10.21 18.44 -6.87
N LYS A 166 -10.05 18.32 -5.55
CA LYS A 166 -9.22 19.23 -4.74
C LYS A 166 -7.77 18.79 -4.72
N TYR A 167 -7.48 17.51 -4.50
CA TYR A 167 -6.11 17.05 -4.27
C TYR A 167 -5.44 16.41 -5.49
N GLN A 168 -6.21 15.98 -6.49
CA GLN A 168 -5.73 15.27 -7.68
C GLN A 168 -4.75 14.12 -7.35
N LEU A 169 -4.96 13.49 -6.19
CA LEU A 169 -4.09 12.45 -5.67
C LEU A 169 -4.57 11.09 -6.18
N PRO A 170 -3.82 10.38 -7.05
CA PRO A 170 -4.24 9.08 -7.52
C PRO A 170 -4.28 8.06 -6.38
N LEU A 171 -5.39 7.35 -6.23
CA LEU A 171 -5.50 6.23 -5.31
C LEU A 171 -4.92 4.98 -5.98
N THR A 172 -3.79 4.49 -5.47
CA THR A 172 -3.18 3.24 -5.94
C THR A 172 -3.83 2.03 -5.27
N LEU A 173 -3.74 0.85 -5.91
CA LEU A 173 -4.31 -0.38 -5.36
C LEU A 173 -3.74 -0.73 -3.95
N PRO A 174 -2.43 -0.65 -3.69
CA PRO A 174 -1.90 -0.88 -2.34
C PRO A 174 -2.42 0.13 -1.31
N ALA A 175 -2.55 1.41 -1.68
CA ALA A 175 -3.12 2.44 -0.81
C ALA A 175 -4.59 2.15 -0.48
N ALA A 176 -5.38 1.73 -1.47
CA ALA A 176 -6.79 1.35 -1.28
C ALA A 176 -6.94 0.14 -0.34
N ARG A 177 -6.10 -0.89 -0.51
CA ARG A 177 -6.07 -2.06 0.40
C ARG A 177 -5.71 -1.67 1.83
N GLN A 178 -4.72 -0.78 2.00
CA GLN A 178 -4.32 -0.26 3.30
C GLN A 178 -5.46 0.49 4.00
N LEU A 179 -6.23 1.31 3.27
CA LEU A 179 -7.40 2.00 3.81
C LEU A 179 -8.52 1.03 4.19
N LEU A 180 -8.81 0.03 3.33
CA LEU A 180 -9.78 -1.01 3.65
C LEU A 180 -9.41 -1.77 4.93
N HIS A 181 -8.13 -2.12 5.08
CA HIS A 181 -7.63 -2.77 6.29
C HIS A 181 -7.80 -1.86 7.53
N ALA A 182 -7.45 -0.58 7.44
CA ALA A 182 -7.62 0.37 8.55
C ALA A 182 -9.09 0.48 9.00
N TYR A 183 -10.03 0.61 8.06
CA TYR A 183 -11.46 0.65 8.40
C TYR A 183 -12.03 -0.67 8.89
N HIS A 184 -11.48 -1.79 8.40
CA HIS A 184 -11.85 -3.10 8.93
C HIS A 184 -11.51 -3.20 10.42
N THR A 185 -10.32 -2.73 10.82
CA THR A 185 -9.92 -2.75 12.24
C THR A 185 -10.78 -1.87 13.15
N THR A 186 -11.34 -0.76 12.63
CA THR A 186 -12.25 0.12 13.39
C THR A 186 -13.72 -0.33 13.33
N SER A 187 -14.04 -1.35 12.54
CA SER A 187 -15.40 -1.88 12.34
C SER A 187 -16.42 -0.89 11.78
N ASP A 188 -15.98 0.18 11.09
CA ASP A 188 -16.88 1.12 10.42
C ASP A 188 -17.23 0.62 9.01
N LEU A 189 -18.28 -0.19 8.93
CA LEU A 189 -18.72 -0.79 7.67
C LEU A 189 -19.11 0.26 6.62
N SER A 190 -19.72 1.38 7.04
CA SER A 190 -20.18 2.42 6.12
C SER A 190 -19.00 3.04 5.37
N LYS A 191 -17.95 3.42 6.12
CA LYS A 191 -16.74 3.99 5.52
C LYS A 191 -15.93 2.97 4.73
N LEU A 192 -15.92 1.72 5.16
CA LEU A 192 -15.29 0.63 4.41
C LEU A 192 -15.95 0.45 3.02
N LEU A 193 -17.28 0.50 2.96
CA LEU A 193 -18.00 0.49 1.68
C LEU A 193 -17.75 1.77 0.87
N ALA A 194 -17.67 2.93 1.51
CA ALA A 194 -17.30 4.18 0.84
C ALA A 194 -15.92 4.09 0.17
N VAL A 195 -14.92 3.50 0.82
CA VAL A 195 -13.60 3.22 0.22
C VAL A 195 -13.73 2.27 -0.97
N SER A 196 -14.54 1.21 -0.86
CA SER A 196 -14.75 0.27 -1.99
C SER A 196 -15.36 0.96 -3.22
N ASN A 197 -16.19 1.98 -3.02
CA ASN A 197 -16.78 2.78 -4.10
C ASN A 197 -15.77 3.72 -4.78
N LEU A 198 -14.61 3.98 -4.16
CA LEU A 198 -13.55 4.76 -4.80
C LEU A 198 -12.83 3.97 -5.90
N TYR A 199 -12.85 2.63 -5.86
CA TYR A 199 -12.13 1.80 -6.84
C TYR A 199 -12.47 2.16 -8.30
N PRO A 200 -13.74 2.16 -8.73
CA PRO A 200 -14.08 2.54 -10.11
C PRO A 200 -13.79 4.01 -10.42
N VAL A 201 -13.86 4.91 -9.44
CA VAL A 201 -13.55 6.34 -9.61
C VAL A 201 -12.08 6.55 -10.00
N TYR A 202 -11.19 5.71 -9.47
CA TYR A 202 -9.75 5.74 -9.72
C TYR A 202 -9.29 4.76 -10.80
N GLY A 203 -10.21 4.08 -11.50
CA GLY A 203 -9.86 3.09 -12.51
C GLY A 203 -9.17 1.83 -11.94
N LEU A 204 -9.37 1.55 -10.65
CA LEU A 204 -8.88 0.32 -10.02
C LEU A 204 -9.81 -0.86 -10.36
N PRO A 205 -9.30 -2.11 -10.35
CA PRO A 205 -10.14 -3.30 -10.49
C PRO A 205 -11.24 -3.29 -9.42
N PRO A 206 -12.49 -3.65 -9.73
CA PRO A 206 -13.55 -3.73 -8.72
C PRO A 206 -13.09 -4.47 -7.46
N ALA A 207 -13.48 -3.99 -6.28
CA ALA A 207 -12.98 -4.54 -5.00
C ALA A 207 -13.28 -6.04 -4.78
N HIS A 208 -14.23 -6.62 -5.52
CA HIS A 208 -14.53 -8.05 -5.50
C HIS A 208 -13.64 -8.90 -6.42
N GLU A 209 -12.96 -8.29 -7.39
CA GLU A 209 -11.96 -8.97 -8.23
C GLU A 209 -10.59 -9.02 -7.55
N ASP A 210 -10.30 -8.05 -6.67
CA ASP A 210 -9.10 -8.06 -5.84
C ASP A 210 -9.28 -8.95 -4.61
N LEU A 211 -8.52 -10.06 -4.53
CA LEU A 211 -8.60 -11.04 -3.45
C LEU A 211 -8.44 -10.40 -2.06
N VAL A 212 -7.48 -9.48 -1.90
CA VAL A 212 -7.20 -8.82 -0.62
C VAL A 212 -8.40 -7.99 -0.19
N SER A 213 -8.86 -7.09 -1.07
CA SER A 213 -10.01 -6.23 -0.81
C SER A 213 -11.30 -7.02 -0.57
N CYS A 214 -11.57 -8.04 -1.40
CA CYS A 214 -12.73 -8.91 -1.28
C CYS A 214 -12.75 -9.63 0.08
N SER A 215 -11.61 -10.18 0.51
CA SER A 215 -11.50 -10.87 1.80
C SER A 215 -11.77 -9.95 2.98
N LEU A 216 -11.22 -8.72 2.95
CA LEU A 216 -11.43 -7.71 3.99
C LEU A 216 -12.91 -7.31 4.04
N ILE A 217 -13.52 -6.93 2.91
CA ILE A 217 -14.93 -6.50 2.87
C ILE A 217 -15.84 -7.63 3.36
N THR A 218 -15.64 -8.86 2.87
CA THR A 218 -16.43 -10.03 3.28
C THR A 218 -16.34 -10.27 4.79
N SER A 219 -15.11 -10.20 5.34
CA SER A 219 -14.88 -10.35 6.77
C SER A 219 -15.59 -9.27 7.59
N ALA A 220 -15.52 -8.00 7.17
CA ALA A 220 -16.21 -6.89 7.84
C ALA A 220 -17.73 -7.04 7.80
N CYS A 221 -18.31 -7.37 6.63
CA CYS A 221 -19.75 -7.60 6.50
C CYS A 221 -20.22 -8.71 7.42
N LEU A 222 -19.50 -9.83 7.48
CA LEU A 222 -19.83 -10.95 8.35
C LEU A 222 -19.71 -10.59 9.84
N ALA A 223 -18.66 -9.86 10.23
CA ALA A 223 -18.49 -9.37 11.60
C ALA A 223 -19.65 -8.44 12.02
N ALA A 224 -20.08 -7.54 11.14
CA ALA A 224 -21.23 -6.66 11.38
C ALA A 224 -22.53 -7.45 11.60
N THR A 225 -22.71 -8.62 10.97
CA THR A 225 -23.86 -9.49 11.25
C THR A 225 -23.80 -10.18 12.61
N GLN A 226 -22.64 -10.21 13.28
CA GLN A 226 -22.45 -10.85 14.59
C GLN A 226 -22.51 -9.89 15.77
N ALA A 227 -22.16 -8.62 15.59
CA ALA A 227 -22.05 -7.64 16.69
C ALA A 227 -23.40 -7.24 17.34
N GLN A 228 -24.51 -7.86 16.94
CA GLN A 228 -25.85 -7.52 17.45
C GLN A 228 -26.26 -8.41 18.65
N PRO A 229 -27.03 -7.86 19.59
CA PRO A 229 -27.04 -8.29 20.98
C PRO A 229 -27.55 -9.69 21.21
N VAL A 230 -26.83 -10.36 22.11
CA VAL A 230 -27.15 -11.66 22.68
C VAL A 230 -28.38 -11.51 23.58
N ARG A 231 -29.43 -12.26 23.24
CA ARG A 231 -30.58 -12.67 24.08
C ARG A 231 -31.58 -11.59 24.51
N GLY A 232 -32.77 -11.67 23.91
CA GLY A 232 -34.03 -11.43 24.63
C GLY A 232 -35.06 -10.61 23.87
N GLU A 233 -34.61 -9.61 23.11
CA GLU A 233 -35.53 -8.75 22.37
C GLU A 233 -35.68 -9.19 20.92
N LYS A 234 -36.93 -9.33 20.48
CA LYS A 234 -37.30 -9.45 19.06
C LYS A 234 -37.05 -8.10 18.38
N VAL A 235 -35.79 -7.66 18.31
CA VAL A 235 -35.42 -6.47 17.56
C VAL A 235 -35.65 -6.81 16.09
N LYS A 236 -36.58 -6.07 15.46
CA LYS A 236 -36.74 -6.12 14.02
C LYS A 236 -35.40 -5.70 13.42
N ARG A 237 -34.66 -6.66 12.85
CA ARG A 237 -33.43 -6.40 12.11
C ARG A 237 -33.62 -5.18 11.23
N SER A 238 -32.73 -4.20 11.35
CA SER A 238 -32.77 -3.00 10.53
C SER A 238 -32.70 -3.40 9.04
N LYS A 239 -33.19 -2.54 8.14
CA LYS A 239 -33.06 -2.79 6.69
C LYS A 239 -31.59 -2.96 6.28
N GLU A 240 -30.69 -2.27 6.96
CA GLU A 240 -29.24 -2.33 6.76
C GLU A 240 -28.66 -3.70 7.09
N GLU A 241 -29.12 -4.36 8.14
CA GLU A 241 -28.66 -5.71 8.49
C GLU A 241 -29.06 -6.75 7.44
N ARG A 242 -30.28 -6.64 6.90
CA ARG A 242 -30.73 -7.54 5.83
C ARG A 242 -29.89 -7.34 4.57
N TYR A 243 -29.53 -6.10 4.28
CA TYR A 243 -28.65 -5.76 3.17
C TYR A 243 -27.24 -6.32 3.40
N ALA A 244 -26.64 -6.11 4.59
CA ALA A 244 -25.32 -6.62 4.93
C ALA A 244 -25.24 -8.15 4.85
N PHE A 245 -26.30 -8.85 5.28
CA PHE A 245 -26.38 -10.31 5.16
C PHE A 245 -26.44 -10.77 3.69
N ALA A 246 -27.33 -10.19 2.88
CA ALA A 246 -27.46 -10.54 1.46
C ALA A 246 -26.17 -10.26 0.69
N VAL A 247 -25.54 -9.11 0.95
CA VAL A 247 -24.26 -8.73 0.37
C VAL A 247 -23.15 -9.69 0.84
N SER A 248 -23.16 -10.14 2.11
CA SER A 248 -22.13 -11.07 2.59
C SER A 248 -22.16 -12.43 1.88
N ASP A 249 -23.34 -12.97 1.55
CA ASP A 249 -23.45 -14.26 0.86
C ASP A 249 -22.96 -14.15 -0.60
N GLU A 250 -23.30 -13.05 -1.29
CA GLU A 250 -22.78 -12.78 -2.65
C GLU A 250 -21.26 -12.61 -2.65
N LEU A 251 -20.73 -11.81 -1.72
CA LEU A 251 -19.29 -11.58 -1.57
C LEU A 251 -18.55 -12.87 -1.22
N LEU A 252 -19.15 -13.76 -0.42
CA LEU A 252 -18.55 -15.05 -0.08
C LEU A 252 -18.40 -15.94 -1.32
N GLY A 253 -19.35 -15.90 -2.25
CA GLY A 253 -19.25 -16.56 -3.56
C GLY A 253 -18.07 -16.03 -4.37
N LYS A 254 -17.98 -14.71 -4.52
CA LYS A 254 -16.87 -14.05 -5.25
C LYS A 254 -15.51 -14.27 -4.58
N LEU A 255 -15.48 -14.32 -3.24
CA LEU A 255 -14.27 -14.63 -2.49
C LEU A 255 -13.81 -16.06 -2.78
N LYS A 256 -14.74 -17.02 -2.85
CA LYS A 256 -14.41 -18.41 -3.20
C LYS A 256 -13.82 -18.50 -4.61
N GLU A 257 -14.42 -17.82 -5.58
CA GLU A 257 -13.93 -17.79 -6.97
C GLU A 257 -12.54 -17.16 -7.07
N SER A 258 -12.30 -16.02 -6.41
CA SER A 258 -10.99 -15.34 -6.41
C SER A 258 -9.90 -16.16 -5.72
N VAL A 259 -10.22 -16.87 -4.63
CA VAL A 259 -9.30 -17.82 -3.98
C VAL A 259 -8.94 -18.97 -4.92
N GLN A 260 -9.92 -19.58 -5.58
CA GLN A 260 -9.68 -20.67 -6.53
C GLN A 260 -8.82 -20.20 -7.71
N ALA A 261 -9.07 -19.00 -8.23
CA ALA A 261 -8.24 -18.39 -9.27
C ALA A 261 -6.79 -18.19 -8.79
N ALA A 262 -6.58 -17.68 -7.58
CA ALA A 262 -5.24 -17.51 -7.00
C ALA A 262 -4.51 -18.86 -6.79
N GLN A 263 -5.21 -19.90 -6.34
CA GLN A 263 -4.66 -21.25 -6.23
C GLN A 263 -4.26 -21.82 -7.60
N ALA A 264 -5.09 -21.64 -8.63
CA ALA A 264 -4.78 -22.08 -9.98
C ALA A 264 -3.50 -21.42 -10.53
N VAL A 265 -3.32 -20.11 -10.29
CA VAL A 265 -2.09 -19.38 -10.66
C VAL A 265 -0.88 -19.93 -9.91
N LYS A 266 -1.00 -20.21 -8.61
CA LYS A 266 0.07 -20.80 -7.79
C LYS A 266 0.48 -22.19 -8.27
N LEU A 267 -0.48 -23.04 -8.64
CA LEU A 267 -0.23 -24.37 -9.21
C LEU A 267 0.44 -24.28 -10.59
N ALA A 268 -0.04 -23.38 -11.45
CA ALA A 268 0.58 -23.14 -12.76
C ALA A 268 2.05 -22.68 -12.62
N ALA A 269 2.32 -21.73 -11.70
CA ALA A 269 3.68 -21.26 -11.44
C ALA A 269 4.62 -22.38 -10.93
N LYS A 270 4.13 -23.27 -10.04
CA LYS A 270 4.88 -24.43 -9.54
C LYS A 270 5.17 -25.45 -10.64
N SER A 271 4.23 -25.67 -11.56
CA SER A 271 4.46 -26.57 -12.70
C SER A 271 5.51 -26.02 -13.67
N ALA A 272 5.49 -24.70 -13.94
CA ALA A 272 6.46 -24.06 -14.82
C ALA A 272 7.90 -24.13 -14.27
N SER A 273 8.10 -23.92 -12.98
CA SER A 273 9.44 -23.96 -12.36
C SER A 273 10.07 -25.36 -12.34
N THR A 274 9.28 -26.41 -12.51
CA THR A 274 9.78 -27.81 -12.52
C THR A 274 10.25 -28.23 -13.93
N SER A 275 9.88 -27.48 -14.97
CA SER A 275 10.12 -27.84 -16.38
C SER A 275 11.35 -27.20 -17.05
N THR A 276 12.10 -26.33 -16.36
CA THR A 276 13.18 -25.51 -16.96
C THR A 276 14.55 -26.22 -17.04
N SER A 277 14.59 -27.52 -17.38
CA SER A 277 15.86 -28.24 -17.65
C SER A 277 16.02 -28.72 -19.10
N GLY A 278 15.24 -28.18 -20.04
CA GLY A 278 15.31 -28.55 -21.46
C GLY A 278 15.51 -27.32 -22.34
N SER A 279 16.65 -27.26 -23.01
CA SER A 279 17.02 -26.30 -24.05
C SER A 279 16.14 -26.45 -25.28
N ASP A 280 15.07 -25.65 -25.41
CA ASP A 280 14.55 -25.23 -26.73
C ASP A 280 13.60 -24.04 -26.55
N SER A 281 14.04 -22.89 -27.06
CA SER A 281 13.40 -21.58 -26.88
C SER A 281 12.80 -21.07 -28.19
N GLN A 282 11.78 -20.23 -28.03
CA GLN A 282 10.98 -19.50 -29.02
C GLN A 282 9.69 -20.21 -29.43
N VAL A 283 8.54 -19.67 -29.00
CA VAL A 283 7.27 -19.49 -29.77
C VAL A 283 6.09 -19.05 -28.85
N VAL A 284 6.15 -19.18 -27.53
CA VAL A 284 4.98 -18.90 -26.65
C VAL A 284 5.01 -17.50 -26.01
N ALA A 285 4.83 -16.43 -26.80
CA ALA A 285 4.87 -15.04 -26.27
C ALA A 285 3.57 -14.22 -26.42
N LYS A 286 2.50 -14.74 -27.04
CA LYS A 286 1.36 -13.88 -27.46
C LYS A 286 0.08 -13.89 -26.61
N THR A 287 -0.08 -14.73 -25.59
CA THR A 287 -1.38 -14.85 -24.86
C THR A 287 -1.40 -14.29 -23.43
N MET A 288 -0.35 -13.62 -22.94
CA MET A 288 -0.20 -13.28 -21.51
C MET A 288 -0.59 -11.86 -21.06
N LYS A 289 -1.14 -10.99 -21.92
CA LYS A 289 -1.39 -9.58 -21.52
C LYS A 289 -2.51 -9.36 -20.48
N LYS A 290 -3.41 -10.33 -20.24
CA LYS A 290 -4.44 -10.24 -19.18
C LYS A 290 -4.01 -10.86 -17.83
N SER A 291 -2.85 -11.51 -17.78
CA SER A 291 -2.34 -12.23 -16.59
C SER A 291 -1.40 -11.40 -15.71
N THR A 292 -0.96 -10.21 -16.16
CA THR A 292 0.08 -9.45 -15.44
C THR A 292 -0.41 -8.90 -14.10
N GLN A 293 -1.69 -8.59 -13.95
CA GLN A 293 -2.26 -8.13 -12.67
C GLN A 293 -2.30 -9.23 -11.60
N SER A 294 -2.47 -10.50 -11.98
CA SER A 294 -2.51 -11.60 -11.01
C SER A 294 -1.13 -11.92 -10.43
N LYS A 295 -0.05 -11.62 -11.16
CA LYS A 295 1.33 -11.93 -10.73
C LYS A 295 1.78 -11.01 -9.59
N THR A 296 1.38 -9.73 -9.61
CA THR A 296 1.71 -8.78 -8.53
C THR A 296 0.99 -9.06 -7.21
N VAL A 297 -0.08 -9.86 -7.21
CA VAL A 297 -0.85 -10.18 -5.99
C VAL A 297 -0.10 -11.17 -5.09
N LEU A 298 0.66 -12.10 -5.67
CA LEU A 298 1.40 -13.13 -4.91
C LEU A 298 2.69 -12.59 -4.26
N ASP A 299 3.28 -11.53 -4.81
CA ASP A 299 4.50 -10.91 -4.27
C ASP A 299 4.21 -9.98 -3.08
N ASP A 300 2.93 -9.59 -2.88
CA ASP A 300 2.50 -8.77 -1.75
C ASP A 300 2.36 -9.62 -0.47
N THR A 301 3.50 -9.85 0.19
CA THR A 301 3.56 -10.60 1.45
C THR A 301 2.65 -10.03 2.54
N GLN A 302 2.38 -8.72 2.51
CA GLN A 302 1.50 -8.05 3.47
C GLN A 302 0.03 -8.30 3.12
N GLY A 303 -0.35 -8.14 1.84
CA GLY A 303 -1.67 -8.47 1.34
C GLY A 303 -2.08 -9.90 1.68
N MET A 304 -1.18 -10.87 1.52
CA MET A 304 -1.45 -12.28 1.87
C MET A 304 -1.62 -12.51 3.37
N LYS A 305 -0.90 -11.77 4.24
CA LYS A 305 -1.15 -11.82 5.69
C LYS A 305 -2.56 -11.34 6.02
N TRP A 306 -3.01 -10.27 5.37
CA TRP A 306 -4.38 -9.76 5.54
C TRP A 306 -5.43 -10.73 5.04
N VAL A 307 -5.21 -11.39 3.89
CA VAL A 307 -6.12 -12.43 3.38
C VAL A 307 -6.25 -13.57 4.38
N ARG A 308 -5.13 -14.12 4.88
CA ARG A 308 -5.18 -15.21 5.87
C ARG A 308 -5.90 -14.80 7.15
N TRP A 309 -5.64 -13.58 7.62
CA TRP A 309 -6.30 -13.02 8.79
C TRP A 309 -7.81 -12.82 8.56
N ALA A 310 -8.21 -12.26 7.42
CA ALA A 310 -9.61 -12.08 7.07
C ALA A 310 -10.34 -13.43 6.93
N LEU A 311 -9.73 -14.41 6.27
CA LEU A 311 -10.27 -15.77 6.14
C LEU A 311 -10.42 -16.46 7.50
N HIS A 312 -9.48 -16.29 8.42
CA HIS A 312 -9.61 -16.80 9.79
C HIS A 312 -10.84 -16.21 10.50
N ASN A 313 -11.09 -14.90 10.33
CA ASN A 313 -12.28 -14.26 10.89
C ASN A 313 -13.57 -14.78 10.23
N VAL A 314 -13.57 -14.97 8.91
CA VAL A 314 -14.69 -15.56 8.16
C VAL A 314 -14.98 -16.99 8.64
N GLU A 315 -13.94 -17.81 8.81
CA GLU A 315 -14.01 -19.18 9.34
C GLU A 315 -14.66 -19.20 10.74
N GLY A 316 -14.21 -18.33 11.65
CA GLY A 316 -14.79 -18.21 12.99
C GLY A 316 -16.25 -17.76 13.00
N VAL A 317 -16.66 -16.96 12.00
CA VAL A 317 -18.06 -16.53 11.86
C VAL A 317 -18.93 -17.64 11.29
N LEU A 318 -18.47 -18.31 10.25
CA LEU A 318 -19.20 -19.38 9.56
C LEU A 318 -19.29 -20.64 10.41
N GLY A 319 -18.23 -21.03 11.13
CA GLY A 319 -18.22 -22.22 11.98
C GLY A 319 -19.30 -22.22 13.06
N LYS A 320 -19.75 -21.04 13.50
CA LYS A 320 -20.88 -20.90 14.44
C LYS A 320 -22.25 -21.10 13.79
N LYS A 321 -22.37 -20.87 12.48
CA LYS A 321 -23.64 -20.91 11.75
C LYS A 321 -23.81 -22.20 10.94
N ASP A 322 -22.76 -22.62 10.24
CA ASP A 322 -22.75 -23.72 9.27
C ASP A 322 -21.32 -24.28 9.09
N ALA A 323 -21.06 -25.44 9.69
CA ALA A 323 -19.76 -26.10 9.63
C ALA A 323 -19.37 -26.51 8.19
N SER A 324 -20.34 -26.79 7.32
CA SER A 324 -20.06 -27.17 5.93
C SER A 324 -19.49 -25.99 5.14
N LYS A 325 -20.06 -24.78 5.35
CA LYS A 325 -19.54 -23.55 4.74
C LYS A 325 -18.18 -23.14 5.27
N ALA A 326 -17.79 -23.53 6.49
CA ALA A 326 -16.48 -23.22 7.04
C ALA A 326 -15.34 -24.05 6.41
N GLY A 327 -15.61 -25.29 6.00
CA GLY A 327 -14.57 -26.24 5.57
C GLY A 327 -13.71 -25.74 4.40
N TRP A 328 -14.33 -25.15 3.36
CA TRP A 328 -13.58 -24.62 2.22
C TRP A 328 -12.73 -23.40 2.60
N VAL A 329 -13.16 -22.60 3.59
CA VAL A 329 -12.41 -21.42 4.07
C VAL A 329 -11.16 -21.86 4.81
N SER A 330 -11.26 -22.91 5.63
CA SER A 330 -10.11 -23.52 6.31
C SER A 330 -9.09 -24.06 5.29
N GLU A 331 -9.56 -24.78 4.28
CA GLU A 331 -8.72 -25.31 3.19
C GLU A 331 -8.05 -24.17 2.41
N ALA A 332 -8.81 -23.15 2.02
CA ALA A 332 -8.31 -21.95 1.36
C ALA A 332 -7.19 -21.28 2.18
N ARG A 333 -7.42 -21.05 3.47
CA ARG A 333 -6.45 -20.41 4.37
C ARG A 333 -5.15 -21.19 4.51
N LEU A 334 -5.20 -22.52 4.50
CA LEU A 334 -4.02 -23.39 4.56
C LEU A 334 -3.27 -23.46 3.22
N SER A 335 -3.98 -23.37 2.11
CA SER A 335 -3.41 -23.48 0.77
C SER A 335 -2.70 -22.21 0.27
N LEU A 336 -3.12 -21.03 0.73
CA LEU A 336 -2.60 -19.72 0.33
C LEU A 336 -1.30 -19.40 1.07
#